data_AF-A0A2J8QAP2-F1
#
_entry.id   AF-A0A2J8QAP2-F1
#
_cell.length_a   1.000
_cell.length_b   1.000
_cell.length_c   1.000
_cell.angle_alpha   90.00
_cell.angle_beta   90.00
_cell.angle_gamma   90.00
#
_symmetry.space_group_name_H-M   'P 1'
#
loop_
_entity.id
_entity.type
_entity.pdbx_description
1 polymer ?
#
loop_
_entity_poly.entity_id
_entity_poly.type
_entity_poly.pdbx_seq_one_letter_code
_entity_poly.pdbx_strand_id
1 'polypeptide(L)'
;MSAKELCENDDLATSLVLDPYLGFQTHKMNTSAFPSRSSRHFSKSDSFSHNNPVRFRPIKGRQEELKEVIERFKKDEHLEKAFKCLTSGEWARHYFLNKN
;
A
#
# COMPACT_ATOMS: atom_id res chain seq x y z
N MET A 1 -9.31 -7.69 -12.13
CA MET A 1 -8.95 -6.47 -11.38
C MET A 1 -10.00 -5.41 -11.61
N SER A 2 -10.60 -4.91 -10.54
CA SER A 2 -11.41 -3.69 -10.54
C SER A 2 -10.53 -2.44 -10.49
N ALA A 3 -11.10 -1.27 -10.79
CA ALA A 3 -10.39 0.01 -10.67
C ALA A 3 -9.87 0.26 -9.24
N LYS A 4 -10.62 -0.18 -8.22
CA LYS A 4 -10.23 -0.08 -6.82
C LYS A 4 -9.00 -0.95 -6.52
N GLU A 5 -9.02 -2.21 -6.94
CA GLU A 5 -7.88 -3.13 -6.76
C GLU A 5 -6.63 -2.63 -7.47
N LEU A 6 -6.80 -2.04 -8.66
CA LEU A 6 -5.67 -1.46 -9.40
C LEU A 6 -5.04 -0.30 -8.62
N CYS A 7 -5.85 0.63 -8.08
CA CYS A 7 -5.36 1.74 -7.27
C CYS A 7 -4.60 1.27 -6.02
N GLU A 8 -5.13 0.27 -5.32
CA GLU A 8 -4.50 -0.28 -4.10
C GLU A 8 -3.19 -1.02 -4.42
N ASN A 9 -3.13 -1.73 -5.54
CA ASN A 9 -1.93 -2.42 -5.96
C ASN A 9 -0.86 -1.45 -6.48
N ASP A 10 -1.26 -0.37 -7.16
CA ASP A 10 -0.36 0.68 -7.64
C ASP A 10 0.27 1.47 -6.47
N ASP A 11 -0.55 1.92 -5.51
CA ASP A 11 -0.08 2.59 -4.31
C ASP A 11 0.93 1.70 -3.54
N LEU A 12 0.66 0.40 -3.46
CA LEU A 12 1.59 -0.57 -2.87
C LEU A 12 2.86 -0.71 -3.70
N ALA A 13 2.76 -0.98 -4.99
CA ALA A 13 3.91 -1.22 -5.85
C ALA A 13 4.87 -0.02 -5.88
N THR A 14 4.32 1.18 -6.03
CA THR A 14 5.11 2.42 -6.02
C THR A 14 5.80 2.64 -4.66
N SER A 15 5.14 2.29 -3.55
CA SER A 15 5.74 2.40 -2.22
C SER A 15 6.88 1.43 -1.93
N LEU A 16 6.87 0.27 -2.60
CA LEU A 16 7.88 -0.78 -2.43
C LEU A 16 9.07 -0.58 -3.38
N VAL A 17 8.81 -0.02 -4.55
CA VAL A 17 9.78 0.03 -5.65
C VAL A 17 10.22 1.46 -5.96
N LEU A 18 9.28 2.35 -6.28
CA LEU A 18 9.62 3.69 -6.77
C LEU A 18 10.06 4.63 -5.64
N ASP A 19 9.31 4.69 -4.55
CA ASP A 19 9.56 5.64 -3.46
C ASP A 19 10.97 5.43 -2.82
N PRO A 20 11.41 4.19 -2.53
CA PRO A 20 12.76 3.95 -1.99
C PRO A 20 13.86 4.23 -2.99
N TYR A 21 13.59 4.02 -4.28
CA TYR A 21 14.56 4.28 -5.33
C TYR A 21 14.76 5.78 -5.55
N LEU A 22 13.67 6.55 -5.58
CA LEU A 22 13.68 7.99 -5.80
C LEU A 22 13.98 8.81 -4.54
N GLY A 23 13.78 8.25 -3.35
CA GLY A 23 14.00 8.92 -2.07
C GLY A 23 12.88 9.88 -1.66
N PHE A 24 11.73 9.85 -2.35
CA PHE A 24 10.54 10.63 -1.98
C PHE A 24 9.26 9.84 -2.30
N GLN A 25 8.16 10.21 -1.63
CA GLN A 25 6.86 9.58 -1.88
C GLN A 25 6.28 10.08 -3.21
N THR A 26 6.14 9.18 -4.18
CA THR A 26 5.43 9.44 -5.43
C THR A 26 3.91 9.53 -5.19
N HIS A 27 3.18 10.03 -6.20
CA HIS A 27 1.72 10.12 -6.19
C HIS A 27 1.05 8.82 -5.70
N LYS A 28 -0.06 8.96 -4.96
CA LYS A 28 -0.88 7.85 -4.45
C LYS A 28 -2.37 8.13 -4.67
N MET A 29 -3.10 7.13 -5.13
CA MET A 29 -4.54 7.19 -5.42
C MET A 29 -5.39 7.30 -4.14
N ASN A 30 -4.94 6.73 -3.01
CA ASN A 30 -5.59 6.88 -1.70
C ASN A 30 -7.11 6.59 -1.70
N THR A 31 -7.54 5.58 -2.47
CA THR A 31 -8.97 5.25 -2.66
C THR A 31 -9.66 4.72 -1.41
N SER A 32 -8.94 4.49 -0.30
CA SER A 32 -9.55 4.20 1.01
C SER A 32 -10.36 5.38 1.56
N ALA A 33 -10.32 6.56 0.93
CA ALA A 33 -11.16 7.71 1.25
C ALA A 33 -12.29 7.93 0.22
N PHE A 34 -13.28 7.03 0.19
CA PHE A 34 -14.65 7.45 -0.14
C PHE A 34 -15.59 6.95 0.96
N PRO A 35 -15.86 7.73 2.01
CA PRO A 35 -17.24 7.71 2.50
C PRO A 35 -18.04 8.20 1.30
N SER A 36 -18.87 7.32 0.73
CA SER A 36 -19.94 7.78 -0.15
C SER A 36 -20.55 9.00 0.53
N ARG A 37 -20.53 10.15 -0.14
CA ARG A 37 -21.27 11.35 0.28
C ARG A 37 -22.76 11.02 0.15
N SER A 38 -23.24 10.08 0.96
CA SER A 38 -24.65 9.89 1.21
C SER A 38 -25.08 11.13 1.95
N SER A 39 -25.84 11.95 1.23
CA SER A 39 -26.63 13.08 1.68
C SER A 39 -26.90 13.05 3.19
N ARG A 40 -26.50 14.12 3.87
CA ARG A 40 -26.72 14.33 5.30
C ARG A 40 -28.21 14.24 5.63
N HIS A 41 -28.60 13.11 6.22
CA HIS A 41 -29.64 13.04 7.24
C HIS A 41 -29.18 11.99 8.25
N PHE A 42 -28.54 12.45 9.34
CA PHE A 42 -28.09 11.60 10.43
C PHE A 42 -28.98 11.83 11.64
N SER A 43 -29.99 10.98 11.80
CA SER A 43 -30.62 10.70 13.09
C SER A 43 -29.69 9.79 13.90
N LYS A 44 -29.47 10.19 15.15
CA LYS A 44 -28.65 9.48 16.14
C LYS A 44 -29.22 8.10 16.44
N SER A 45 -28.44 7.07 16.15
CA SER A 45 -28.26 5.84 16.94
C SER A 45 -27.87 4.73 15.97
N ASP A 46 -26.60 4.38 15.88
CA ASP A 46 -26.20 2.98 15.67
C ASP A 46 -24.70 2.84 15.88
N SER A 47 -24.37 1.82 16.67
CA SER A 47 -23.04 1.44 17.10
C SER A 47 -22.24 0.89 15.92
N PHE A 48 -21.68 1.76 15.08
CA PHE A 48 -20.80 1.32 14.00
C PHE A 48 -19.40 1.04 14.55
N SER A 49 -19.00 -0.23 14.45
CA SER A 49 -17.61 -0.66 14.56
C SER A 49 -16.79 0.15 13.54
N HIS A 50 -16.00 1.10 14.02
CA HIS A 50 -15.22 2.00 13.19
C HIS A 50 -14.07 1.22 12.53
N ASN A 51 -14.36 0.57 11.41
CA ASN A 51 -13.34 0.20 10.44
C ASN A 51 -12.77 1.50 9.87
N ASN A 52 -11.75 2.03 10.55
CA ASN A 52 -11.07 3.24 10.14
C ASN A 52 -10.48 2.98 8.74
N PRO A 53 -10.87 3.74 7.69
CA PRO A 53 -10.30 3.55 6.38
C PRO A 53 -8.79 3.72 6.49
N VAL A 54 -8.05 2.66 6.16
CA VAL A 54 -6.59 2.65 6.24
C VAL A 54 -6.09 3.58 5.14
N ARG A 55 -5.93 4.87 5.48
CA ARG A 55 -5.20 5.83 4.63
C ARG A 55 -3.81 5.25 4.40
N PHE A 56 -3.32 5.31 3.15
CA PHE A 56 -2.00 4.82 2.83
C PHE A 56 -0.97 5.48 3.74
N ARG A 57 -0.18 4.67 4.44
CA ARG A 57 0.93 5.14 5.28
C ARG A 57 2.23 4.71 4.61
N PRO A 58 3.14 5.65 4.28
CA PRO A 58 4.44 5.31 3.73
C PRO A 58 5.19 4.35 4.64
N ILE A 59 5.87 3.39 4.04
CA ILE A 59 6.72 2.44 4.75
C ILE A 59 7.97 3.19 5.22
N LYS A 60 7.97 3.65 6.47
CA LYS A 60 9.13 4.33 7.07
C LYS A 60 10.15 3.31 7.59
N GLY A 61 11.44 3.64 7.46
CA GLY A 61 12.55 2.91 8.09
C GLY A 61 13.21 1.80 7.28
N ARG A 62 12.60 1.27 6.22
CA ARG A 62 13.19 0.20 5.37
C ARG A 62 13.59 0.64 3.95
N GLN A 63 13.66 1.94 3.72
CA GLN A 63 13.89 2.48 2.37
C GLN A 63 15.22 2.01 1.78
N GLU A 64 16.29 1.96 2.58
CA GLU A 64 17.60 1.44 2.13
C GLU A 64 17.55 -0.05 1.78
N GLU A 65 16.89 -0.87 2.61
CA GLU A 65 16.72 -2.30 2.34
C GLU A 65 15.97 -2.54 1.02
N LEU A 66 14.88 -1.80 0.79
CA LEU A 66 14.12 -1.92 -0.46
C LEU A 66 14.94 -1.47 -1.67
N LYS A 67 15.71 -0.39 -1.51
CA LYS A 67 16.62 0.08 -2.54
C LYS A 67 17.67 -0.97 -2.87
N GLU A 68 18.24 -1.65 -1.88
CA GLU A 68 19.17 -2.77 -2.11
C GLU A 68 18.53 -3.90 -2.91
N VAL A 69 17.27 -4.26 -2.64
CA VAL A 69 16.56 -5.30 -3.40
C VAL A 69 16.44 -4.90 -4.88
N ILE A 70 16.14 -3.63 -5.15
CA ILE A 70 16.04 -3.10 -6.52
C ILE A 70 17.41 -3.11 -7.21
N GLU A 71 18.47 -2.70 -6.51
CA GLU A 71 19.84 -2.73 -7.04
C GLU A 71 20.36 -4.15 -7.30
N ARG A 72 19.92 -5.14 -6.51
CA ARG A 72 20.20 -6.56 -6.77
C ARG A 72 19.42 -7.05 -8.00
N PHE A 73 18.15 -6.69 -8.11
CA PHE A 73 17.31 -7.05 -9.25
C PHE A 73 17.87 -6.54 -10.58
N LYS A 74 18.42 -5.32 -10.62
CA LYS A 74 19.10 -4.79 -11.82
C LYS A 74 20.28 -5.65 -12.30
N LYS A 75 20.86 -6.49 -11.43
CA LYS A 75 22.01 -7.35 -11.73
C LYS A 75 21.60 -8.78 -12.07
N ASP A 76 20.61 -9.33 -11.35
CA ASP A 76 20.21 -10.73 -11.48
C ASP A 76 18.93 -10.95 -12.30
N GLU A 77 18.15 -9.90 -12.58
CA GLU A 77 16.85 -9.89 -13.27
C GLU A 77 15.86 -10.94 -12.75
N HIS A 78 16.04 -11.38 -11.49
CA HIS A 78 15.29 -12.49 -10.94
C HIS A 78 14.00 -12.02 -10.25
N LEU A 79 12.92 -11.87 -11.03
CA LEU A 79 11.63 -11.32 -10.60
C LEU A 79 11.06 -11.94 -9.33
N GLU A 80 10.95 -13.27 -9.26
CA GLU A 80 10.35 -13.98 -8.12
C GLU A 80 11.12 -13.76 -6.80
N LYS A 81 12.44 -13.66 -6.89
CA LYS A 81 13.31 -13.43 -5.75
C LYS A 81 13.15 -12.00 -5.26
N ALA A 82 13.16 -11.03 -6.18
CA ALA A 82 12.90 -9.63 -5.85
C ALA A 82 11.51 -9.45 -5.23
N PHE A 83 10.47 -10.07 -5.80
CA PHE A 83 9.12 -10.03 -5.25
C PHE A 83 9.06 -10.59 -3.83
N LYS A 84 9.68 -11.76 -3.58
CA LYS A 84 9.77 -12.34 -2.24
C LYS A 84 10.48 -11.41 -1.26
N CYS A 85 11.60 -10.80 -1.65
CA CYS A 85 12.32 -9.86 -0.79
C CYS A 85 11.54 -8.57 -0.52
N LEU A 86 10.85 -8.02 -1.53
CA LEU A 86 10.03 -6.83 -1.39
C LEU A 86 8.82 -7.09 -0.47
N THR A 87 8.26 -8.30 -0.48
CA THR A 87 7.09 -8.71 0.30
C THR A 87 7.41 -9.46 1.59
N SER A 88 8.67 -9.83 1.82
CA SER A 88 9.13 -10.43 3.08
C SER A 88 9.33 -9.34 4.12
N GLY A 89 8.37 -9.20 5.04
CA GLY A 89 8.51 -8.33 6.19
C GLY A 89 7.25 -8.30 7.03
N GLU A 90 7.38 -7.95 8.31
CA GLU A 90 6.27 -7.91 9.26
C GLU A 90 5.14 -6.96 8.80
N TRP A 91 5.50 -5.91 8.08
CA TRP A 91 4.58 -4.95 7.47
C TRP A 91 3.61 -5.59 6.46
N ALA A 92 4.04 -6.64 5.75
CA ALA A 92 3.25 -7.29 4.70
C ALA A 92 2.04 -8.00 5.32
N ARG A 93 2.20 -8.54 6.54
CA ARG A 93 1.10 -9.17 7.28
C ARG A 93 -0.05 -8.18 7.48
N HIS A 94 0.24 -6.95 7.87
CA HIS A 94 -0.80 -5.93 8.09
C HIS A 94 -1.49 -5.48 6.79
N TYR A 95 -0.83 -5.54 5.63
CA TYR A 95 -1.42 -5.15 4.35
C TYR A 95 -2.26 -6.28 3.73
N PHE A 96 -1.78 -7.52 3.80
CA PHE A 96 -2.46 -8.66 3.20
C PHE A 96 -3.56 -9.26 4.09
N LEU A 97 -3.55 -9.04 5.41
CA LEU A 97 -4.61 -9.56 6.30
C LEU A 97 -6.02 -8.98 6.00
N ASN A 98 -6.09 -7.80 5.38
CA ASN A 98 -7.36 -7.10 5.14
C ASN A 98 -7.93 -7.33 3.72
N LYS A 99 -7.34 -8.22 2.92
CA LYS A 99 -7.87 -8.63 1.62
C LYS A 99 -8.69 -9.92 1.77
N ASN A 100 -9.91 -9.80 2.29
CA ASN A 100 -10.94 -10.86 2.27
C ASN A 100 -12.15 -10.39 1.47
#